data_AF-A0A1Y1I049-F1
#
_entry.id   AF-A0A1Y1I049-F1
#
_cell.length_a   1.000
_cell.length_b   1.000
_cell.length_c   1.000
_cell.angle_alpha   90.00
_cell.angle_beta   90.00
_cell.angle_gamma   90.00
#
_symmetry.space_group_name_H-M   'P 1'
#
loop_
_entity.id
_entity.type
_entity.pdbx_description
1 polymer ?
#
loop_
_entity_poly.entity_id
_entity_poly.type
_entity_poly.pdbx_seq_one_letter_code
_entity_poly.pdbx_strand_id
1 'polypeptide(L)'
;MAARFRVCADLAVKMQQLGYRGELSFQQFLYPSESDTRNLVRFLVEKLAASRSSASGARSGSRVASRFLSALNSNSATSAPLPGGKHAGGKLVVPHRSQPLAIGMNKQKGIYVFGSKGFAGVRPQHVPGGAESGEVEAAQKGVEEMRLEDGAAEEGGEGDAEMLALQERYESGAAALTALQDRMGELELEYRRLGEEAEALEEETVRLEEEYVLRKETAGVLLERGGNVEELAEELQRWIDKAHERKRGLEEEWAAFAGPLEAQRGELRGVGGQEREAMKAREEETRALRAECRELEADIFDKEGQQDALLAELEGAPKGAPGAAYVRRISDIVKQVRKQDADIAKIVADIRDLQRQNNTEQDKLRRTYALVDEKVFREAKRDAACKAAYRVLCSIHQSFGDLVEATTERDRVSREVAEMEAKVRALQRRKLDPGKVDEDLRAILKENQGLEGRLKGETVERRESSGPL
;
A
#
# COMPACT_ATOMS: atom_id res chain seq x y z
N MET A 1 27.27 10.96 30.85
CA MET A 1 27.22 11.53 32.22
C MET A 1 28.38 12.48 32.53
N ALA A 2 29.64 12.07 32.35
CA ALA A 2 30.83 12.87 32.75
C ALA A 2 30.96 14.25 32.07
N ALA A 3 30.57 14.39 30.80
CA ALA A 3 30.63 15.68 30.10
C ALA A 3 29.65 16.72 30.66
N ARG A 4 28.42 16.30 31.00
CA ARG A 4 27.40 17.17 31.62
C ARG A 4 27.85 17.67 32.98
N PHE A 5 28.47 16.79 33.78
CA PHE A 5 29.04 17.16 35.08
C PHE A 5 30.11 18.26 34.96
N ARG A 6 31.07 18.14 34.02
CA ARG A 6 32.13 19.13 33.83
C ARG A 6 31.58 20.50 33.45
N VAL A 7 30.67 20.55 32.47
CA VAL A 7 30.06 21.81 32.02
C VAL A 7 29.28 22.49 33.14
N CYS A 8 28.49 21.73 33.91
CA CYS A 8 27.74 22.27 35.04
C CYS A 8 28.64 22.75 36.19
N ALA A 9 29.75 22.05 36.46
CA ALA A 9 30.74 22.47 37.45
C ALA A 9 31.45 23.77 37.03
N ASP A 10 31.87 23.88 35.76
CA ASP A 10 32.49 25.10 35.23
C ASP A 10 31.53 26.29 35.27
N LEU A 11 30.24 26.06 34.99
CA LEU A 11 29.22 27.09 35.07
C LEU A 11 29.02 27.59 36.51
N ALA A 12 29.00 26.67 37.48
CA ALA A 12 28.90 27.00 38.90
C ALA A 12 30.07 27.90 39.37
N VAL A 13 31.31 27.54 38.98
CA VAL A 13 32.50 28.33 39.29
C VAL A 13 32.41 29.74 38.68
N LYS A 14 31.98 29.85 37.43
CA LYS A 14 31.81 31.18 36.77
C LYS A 14 30.74 32.03 37.46
N MET A 15 29.65 31.43 37.93
CA MET A 15 28.61 32.16 38.67
C MET A 15 29.09 32.63 40.05
N GLN A 16 29.90 31.82 40.74
CA GLN A 16 30.55 32.22 42.00
C GLN A 16 31.54 33.38 41.78
N GLN A 17 32.33 33.35 40.69
CA GLN A 17 33.23 34.43 40.31
C GLN A 17 32.51 35.76 40.02
N LEU A 18 31.27 35.70 39.52
CA LEU A 18 30.43 36.90 39.32
C LEU A 18 29.86 37.47 40.65
N GLY A 19 30.11 36.78 41.77
CA GLY A 19 29.74 37.20 43.12
C GLY A 19 28.38 36.68 43.58
N TYR A 20 27.90 35.55 43.06
CA TYR A 20 26.70 34.89 43.57
C TYR A 20 26.98 34.31 44.96
N ARG A 21 26.13 34.62 45.95
CA ARG A 21 26.32 34.26 47.36
C ARG A 21 25.66 32.93 47.76
N GLY A 22 24.83 32.34 46.90
CA GLY A 22 24.21 31.04 47.18
C GLY A 22 25.16 29.89 46.86
N GLU A 23 24.96 28.75 47.53
CA GLU A 23 25.68 27.51 47.21
C GLU A 23 25.31 27.03 45.80
N LEU A 24 26.24 27.18 44.86
CA LEU A 24 26.11 26.65 43.51
C LEU A 24 27.06 25.47 43.34
N SER A 25 26.48 24.29 43.16
CA SER A 25 27.18 23.09 42.74
C SER A 25 26.69 22.67 41.35
N PHE A 26 27.37 21.70 40.74
CA PHE A 26 26.92 21.08 39.48
C PHE A 26 25.49 20.51 39.60
N GLN A 27 25.08 20.13 40.82
CA GLN A 27 23.79 19.52 41.10
C GLN A 27 22.61 20.48 40.85
N GLN A 28 22.75 21.77 41.20
CA GLN A 28 21.72 22.78 40.95
C GLN A 28 21.49 23.04 39.45
N PHE A 29 22.45 22.73 38.58
CA PHE A 29 22.28 22.83 37.12
C PHE A 29 21.75 21.55 36.48
N LEU A 30 22.07 20.38 37.06
CA LEU A 30 21.55 19.09 36.58
C LEU A 30 20.14 18.80 37.09
N TYR A 31 19.79 19.32 38.26
CA TYR A 31 18.51 19.13 38.95
C TYR A 31 18.04 20.47 39.54
N PRO A 32 17.63 21.43 38.68
CA PRO A 32 17.26 22.76 39.12
C PRO A 32 16.02 22.73 40.01
N SER A 33 16.13 23.34 41.19
CA SER A 33 14.97 23.66 42.03
C SER A 33 14.38 25.01 41.60
N GLU A 34 13.08 25.18 41.78
CA GLU A 34 12.39 26.42 41.39
C GLU A 34 12.94 27.64 42.16
N SER A 35 13.25 27.45 43.45
CA SER A 35 13.86 28.48 44.29
C SER A 35 15.24 28.88 43.82
N ASP A 36 16.11 27.90 43.51
CA ASP A 36 17.51 28.17 43.15
C ASP A 36 17.60 28.82 41.77
N THR A 37 16.78 28.35 40.83
CA THR A 37 16.70 28.93 39.48
C THR A 37 16.21 30.38 39.53
N ARG A 38 15.16 30.65 40.33
CA ARG A 38 14.64 32.00 40.53
C ARG A 38 15.69 32.93 41.16
N ASN A 39 16.40 32.46 42.18
CA ASN A 39 17.45 33.24 42.85
C ASN A 39 18.62 33.53 41.91
N LEU A 40 19.03 32.56 41.10
CA LEU A 40 20.09 32.72 40.11
C LEU A 40 19.71 33.73 39.03
N VAL A 41 18.50 33.62 38.46
CA VAL A 41 17.99 34.55 37.45
C VAL A 41 17.84 35.95 38.04
N ARG A 42 17.31 36.07 39.26
CA ARG A 42 17.19 37.37 39.96
C ARG A 42 18.55 38.04 40.14
N PHE A 43 19.54 37.29 40.61
CA PHE A 43 20.91 37.79 40.75
C PHE A 43 21.51 38.24 39.41
N LEU A 44 21.33 37.45 38.35
CA LEU A 44 21.82 37.81 37.02
C LEU A 44 21.15 39.09 36.52
N VAL A 45 19.84 39.25 36.72
CA VAL A 45 19.11 40.48 36.38
C VAL A 45 19.61 41.67 37.20
N GLU A 46 19.84 41.50 38.51
CA GLU A 46 20.38 42.55 39.38
C GLU A 46 21.79 42.97 38.96
N LYS A 47 22.67 42.03 38.60
CA LYS A 47 24.01 42.32 38.07
C LYS A 47 23.97 43.02 36.71
N LEU A 48 23.04 42.63 35.83
CA LEU A 48 22.83 43.30 34.54
C LEU A 48 22.27 44.72 34.73
N ALA A 49 21.38 44.93 35.71
CA ALA A 49 20.84 46.25 36.03
C ALA A 49 21.89 47.17 36.68
N ALA A 50 22.69 46.66 37.64
CA ALA A 50 23.79 47.38 38.26
C ALA A 50 24.92 47.71 37.25
N SER A 51 25.16 46.82 36.28
CA SER A 51 26.06 47.09 35.15
C SER A 51 25.52 48.17 34.20
N ARG A 52 24.22 48.50 34.23
CA ARG A 52 23.62 49.58 33.43
C ARG A 52 23.63 50.92 34.16
N SER A 53 23.49 50.93 35.49
CA SER A 53 23.55 52.17 36.28
C SER A 53 24.97 52.73 36.39
N SER A 54 26.01 51.90 36.35
CA SER A 54 27.41 52.36 36.21
C SER A 54 27.80 52.79 34.78
N ALA A 55 26.95 52.50 33.79
CA ALA A 55 27.21 52.76 32.37
C ALA A 55 26.43 53.96 31.80
N SER A 56 25.77 54.78 32.63
CA SER A 56 25.13 56.02 32.17
C SER A 56 26.13 57.09 31.68
N GLY A 57 27.44 56.85 31.81
CA GLY A 57 28.51 57.74 31.34
C GLY A 57 29.29 57.29 30.10
N ALA A 58 29.12 56.08 29.54
CA ALA A 58 29.88 55.68 28.35
C ALA A 58 29.19 54.61 27.51
N ARG A 59 28.94 54.92 26.24
CA ARG A 59 28.52 54.00 25.17
C ARG A 59 29.46 52.78 25.12
N SER A 60 29.10 51.68 25.79
CA SER A 60 29.78 50.39 25.64
C SER A 60 28.93 49.20 26.10
N GLY A 61 27.65 49.15 25.68
CA GLY A 61 26.74 48.05 25.98
C GLY A 61 26.92 46.77 25.14
N SER A 62 27.89 46.73 24.21
CA SER A 62 28.04 45.61 23.26
C SER A 62 29.18 44.63 23.60
N ARG A 63 30.19 45.04 24.39
CA ARG A 63 31.42 44.25 24.55
C ARG A 63 31.34 43.10 25.55
N VAL A 64 30.51 43.17 26.59
CA VAL A 64 30.45 42.11 27.63
C VAL A 64 29.56 40.94 27.18
N ALA A 65 28.40 41.22 26.57
CA ALA A 65 27.58 40.19 25.91
C ALA A 65 28.38 39.49 24.79
N SER A 66 29.15 40.25 24.00
CA SER A 66 30.02 39.68 22.98
C SER A 66 31.18 38.85 23.54
N ARG A 67 31.71 39.18 24.73
CA ARG A 67 32.76 38.39 25.41
C ARG A 67 32.22 37.12 26.08
N PHE A 68 30.99 37.16 26.60
CA PHE A 68 30.31 35.99 27.14
C PHE A 68 29.93 35.02 26.01
N LEU A 69 29.38 35.53 24.90
CA LEU A 69 29.10 34.76 23.69
C LEU A 69 30.38 34.23 23.02
N SER A 70 31.48 35.00 22.98
CA SER A 70 32.75 34.50 22.43
C SER A 70 33.39 33.42 23.30
N ALA A 71 33.24 33.50 24.64
CA ALA A 71 33.75 32.50 25.57
C ALA A 71 32.94 31.18 25.56
N LEU A 72 31.67 31.23 25.15
CA LEU A 72 30.86 30.03 24.89
C LEU A 72 31.20 29.41 23.53
N ASN A 73 31.50 30.23 22.52
CA ASN A 73 31.82 29.77 21.17
C ASN A 73 33.27 29.28 20.99
N SER A 74 34.19 29.62 21.90
CA SER A 74 35.60 29.21 21.81
C SER A 74 35.89 27.77 22.26
N ASN A 75 34.91 27.04 22.81
CA ASN A 75 35.10 25.66 23.29
C ASN A 75 34.62 24.58 22.29
N SER A 76 34.19 24.96 21.09
CA SER A 76 33.85 24.05 19.99
C SER A 76 35.02 23.82 19.02
N ALA A 77 36.14 24.54 19.17
CA ALA A 77 37.31 24.43 18.30
C ALA A 77 38.45 23.65 18.99
N THR A 78 38.24 22.36 19.24
CA THR A 78 39.36 21.43 19.44
C THR A 78 39.03 20.06 18.85
N SER A 79 38.93 20.02 17.53
CA SER A 79 39.28 18.84 16.76
C SER A 79 39.88 19.31 15.44
N ALA A 80 41.12 18.90 15.18
CA ALA A 80 41.81 19.15 13.93
C ALA A 80 41.04 18.50 12.75
N PRO A 81 41.02 19.12 11.56
CA PRO A 81 40.37 18.53 10.39
C PRO A 81 41.26 17.44 9.79
N LEU A 82 40.70 16.25 9.58
CA LEU A 82 41.26 15.24 8.68
C LEU A 82 40.93 15.60 7.22
N PRO A 83 41.83 15.34 6.25
CA PRO A 83 41.67 15.79 4.88
C PRO A 83 40.86 14.81 4.03
N GLY A 84 40.04 15.36 3.13
CA GLY A 84 39.73 14.73 1.84
C GLY A 84 38.51 13.80 1.80
N GLY A 85 37.42 14.31 1.22
CA GLY A 85 36.28 13.50 0.81
C GLY A 85 35.21 14.35 0.15
N LYS A 86 35.35 14.59 -1.16
CA LYS A 86 34.33 15.27 -1.98
C LYS A 86 33.06 14.41 -1.99
N HIS A 87 31.96 14.90 -1.46
CA HIS A 87 30.63 14.43 -1.86
C HIS A 87 29.69 15.59 -2.14
N ALA A 88 28.98 15.39 -3.23
CA ALA A 88 28.19 16.34 -3.99
C ALA A 88 26.94 16.82 -3.24
N GLY A 89 26.44 17.97 -3.69
CA GLY A 89 25.27 18.64 -3.12
C GLY A 89 24.01 17.78 -3.13
N GLY A 90 23.30 17.84 -2.01
CA GLY A 90 21.91 17.44 -1.88
C GLY A 90 21.22 18.42 -0.92
N LYS A 91 20.32 19.25 -1.45
CA LYS A 91 19.42 20.08 -0.64
C LYS A 91 18.51 19.13 0.15
N LEU A 92 18.69 19.03 1.47
CA LEU A 92 17.72 18.39 2.34
C LEU A 92 16.62 19.40 2.68
N VAL A 93 15.50 19.32 1.95
CA VAL A 93 14.26 19.99 2.30
C VAL A 93 13.62 19.22 3.45
N VAL A 94 13.45 19.86 4.59
CA VAL A 94 12.76 19.31 5.76
C VAL A 94 11.28 19.65 5.64
N PRO A 95 10.35 18.70 5.45
CA PRO A 95 8.92 19.01 5.48
C PRO A 95 8.44 19.11 6.94
N HIS A 96 7.82 20.24 7.25
CA HIS A 96 7.09 20.45 8.49
C HIS A 96 5.93 19.45 8.64
N ARG A 97 5.87 18.80 9.80
CA ARG A 97 4.74 18.01 10.27
C ARG A 97 3.62 18.96 10.75
N SER A 98 2.42 18.82 10.19
CA SER A 98 1.17 18.47 10.91
C SER A 98 -0.10 19.03 10.25
N GLN A 99 -1.00 18.14 9.84
CA GLN A 99 -2.45 18.36 9.91
C GLN A 99 -3.11 17.08 10.46
N PRO A 100 -4.12 17.20 11.33
CA PRO A 100 -4.83 16.07 11.93
C PRO A 100 -5.88 15.52 10.96
N LEU A 101 -5.91 14.20 10.78
CA LEU A 101 -7.00 13.51 10.09
C LEU A 101 -8.24 13.49 11.00
N ALA A 102 -9.20 14.35 10.68
CA ALA A 102 -10.54 14.31 11.24
C ALA A 102 -11.33 13.14 10.61
N ILE A 103 -11.87 12.30 11.48
CA ILE A 103 -12.91 11.31 11.17
C ILE A 103 -14.18 12.09 10.78
N GLY A 104 -14.55 12.03 9.51
CA GLY A 104 -15.81 12.56 8.99
C GLY A 104 -16.67 11.42 8.47
N MET A 105 -17.68 11.03 9.26
CA MET A 105 -18.77 10.16 8.80
C MET A 105 -19.61 10.95 7.79
N ASN A 106 -19.66 10.52 6.52
CA ASN A 106 -20.60 11.06 5.55
C ASN A 106 -21.74 10.05 5.31
N LYS A 107 -22.87 10.30 5.98
CA LYS A 107 -24.18 9.74 5.62
C LYS A 107 -24.80 10.69 4.61
N GLN A 108 -24.95 10.28 3.35
CA GLN A 108 -26.05 10.67 2.45
C GLN A 108 -25.82 10.11 1.04
N LYS A 109 -26.66 9.15 0.64
CA LYS A 109 -27.49 9.18 -0.58
C LYS A 109 -28.35 7.92 -0.61
N GLY A 110 -29.59 8.09 -0.16
CA GLY A 110 -30.67 7.15 -0.42
C GLY A 110 -31.10 7.30 -1.87
N ILE A 111 -31.26 6.17 -2.55
CA ILE A 111 -31.90 6.10 -3.86
C ILE A 111 -33.39 5.86 -3.59
N TYR A 112 -34.18 6.93 -3.72
CA TYR A 112 -35.62 6.82 -3.88
C TYR A 112 -35.91 6.59 -5.37
N VAL A 113 -36.48 5.42 -5.67
CA VAL A 113 -37.13 5.13 -6.95
C VAL A 113 -38.54 5.69 -6.86
N PHE A 114 -38.85 6.70 -7.68
CA PHE A 114 -40.22 7.10 -7.99
C PHE A 114 -40.40 7.04 -9.50
N GLY A 115 -41.39 6.27 -9.92
CA GLY A 115 -41.69 6.03 -11.32
C GLY A 115 -42.48 7.15 -11.97
N SER A 116 -42.42 7.18 -13.30
CA SER A 116 -43.47 7.73 -14.16
C SER A 116 -43.69 6.76 -15.32
N LYS A 117 -44.97 6.39 -15.47
CA LYS A 117 -45.55 5.49 -16.46
C LYS A 117 -45.55 6.09 -17.88
N GLY A 118 -45.63 5.20 -18.87
CA GLY A 118 -46.14 5.44 -20.23
C GLY A 118 -45.32 4.69 -21.29
N PHE A 119 -45.65 3.43 -21.65
CA PHE A 119 -46.43 3.02 -22.85
C PHE A 119 -45.79 3.52 -24.17
N ALA A 120 -45.51 2.76 -25.23
CA ALA A 120 -45.68 1.36 -25.59
C ALA A 120 -44.72 1.08 -26.78
N GLY A 121 -44.33 -0.18 -26.95
CA GLY A 121 -43.49 -0.62 -28.06
C GLY A 121 -43.23 -2.11 -27.93
N VAL A 122 -44.25 -2.90 -28.24
CA VAL A 122 -44.21 -4.36 -28.24
C VAL A 122 -43.18 -4.80 -29.29
N ARG A 123 -42.04 -5.30 -28.84
CA ARG A 123 -41.18 -6.20 -29.64
C ARG A 123 -41.52 -7.63 -29.25
N PRO A 124 -41.54 -8.58 -30.20
CA PRO A 124 -41.87 -9.97 -29.91
C PRO A 124 -40.85 -10.53 -28.92
N GLN A 125 -41.36 -11.08 -27.83
CA GLN A 125 -40.56 -11.87 -26.92
C GLN A 125 -40.10 -13.12 -27.65
N HIS A 126 -38.79 -13.27 -27.71
CA HIS A 126 -38.08 -14.53 -27.85
C HIS A 126 -38.73 -15.57 -26.92
N VAL A 127 -39.48 -16.50 -27.49
CA VAL A 127 -39.97 -17.68 -26.78
C VAL A 127 -38.76 -18.60 -26.61
N PRO A 128 -38.45 -19.04 -25.38
CA PRO A 128 -37.32 -19.91 -25.12
C PRO A 128 -37.49 -21.21 -25.91
N GLY A 129 -36.43 -21.62 -26.61
CA GLY A 129 -36.33 -22.91 -27.25
C GLY A 129 -36.57 -24.01 -26.22
N GLY A 130 -37.77 -24.59 -26.28
CA GLY A 130 -38.10 -25.86 -25.65
C GLY A 130 -37.34 -26.96 -26.36
N ALA A 131 -36.26 -27.39 -25.74
CA ALA A 131 -35.70 -28.71 -25.97
C ALA A 131 -36.73 -29.72 -25.46
N GLU A 132 -37.48 -30.34 -26.36
CA GLU A 132 -38.27 -31.55 -26.09
C GLU A 132 -38.61 -32.27 -27.42
N SER A 133 -37.58 -32.51 -28.23
CA SER A 133 -37.61 -33.56 -29.26
C SER A 133 -37.17 -34.91 -28.68
N GLY A 134 -37.55 -35.20 -27.43
CA GLY A 134 -37.16 -36.40 -26.68
C GLY A 134 -38.33 -37.18 -26.06
N GLU A 135 -39.56 -36.66 -26.11
CA GLU A 135 -40.71 -37.29 -25.43
C GLU A 135 -41.70 -37.97 -26.38
N VAL A 136 -41.60 -37.78 -27.70
CA VAL A 136 -42.46 -38.47 -28.68
C VAL A 136 -41.92 -39.87 -29.04
N GLU A 137 -40.62 -40.12 -28.84
CA GLU A 137 -40.02 -41.45 -29.01
C GLU A 137 -40.18 -42.34 -27.75
N ALA A 138 -40.43 -41.71 -26.59
CA ALA A 138 -40.67 -42.41 -25.32
C ALA A 138 -42.10 -42.95 -25.17
N ALA A 139 -43.07 -42.40 -25.91
CA ALA A 139 -44.46 -42.88 -25.92
C ALA A 139 -44.69 -44.11 -26.83
N GLN A 140 -43.75 -44.44 -27.72
CA GLN A 140 -43.82 -45.65 -28.56
C GLN A 140 -43.06 -46.85 -27.98
N LYS A 141 -42.21 -46.65 -26.97
CA LYS A 141 -41.45 -47.73 -26.29
C LYS A 141 -42.12 -48.29 -25.03
N GLY A 142 -43.28 -47.76 -24.63
CA GLY A 142 -43.99 -48.16 -23.40
C GLY A 142 -45.07 -49.24 -23.57
N VAL A 143 -45.28 -49.80 -24.77
CA VAL A 143 -46.34 -50.81 -25.03
C VAL A 143 -45.78 -52.23 -25.17
N GLU A 144 -44.46 -52.42 -25.18
CA GLU A 144 -43.84 -53.74 -25.38
C GLU A 144 -43.51 -54.50 -24.08
N GLU A 145 -43.81 -53.94 -22.89
CA GLU A 145 -43.43 -54.54 -21.61
C GLU A 145 -44.62 -54.65 -20.62
N MET A 146 -45.72 -55.27 -21.06
CA MET A 146 -46.69 -55.95 -20.16
C MET A 146 -47.44 -57.03 -20.96
N ARG A 147 -46.72 -58.08 -21.38
CA ARG A 147 -47.33 -59.33 -21.84
C ARG A 147 -46.69 -60.52 -21.15
N LEU A 148 -46.78 -60.56 -19.83
CA LEU A 148 -46.66 -61.79 -19.04
C LEU A 148 -47.46 -61.61 -17.75
N GLU A 149 -48.70 -62.08 -17.74
CA GLU A 149 -49.23 -62.96 -16.68
C GLU A 149 -50.58 -63.54 -17.11
N ASP A 150 -50.76 -64.80 -16.74
CA ASP A 150 -51.69 -65.79 -17.27
C ASP A 150 -53.20 -65.49 -17.09
N GLY A 151 -54.03 -66.07 -17.96
CA GLY A 151 -55.44 -66.27 -17.65
C GLY A 151 -56.35 -66.54 -18.84
N ALA A 152 -56.56 -67.82 -19.14
CA ALA A 152 -57.45 -68.38 -20.16
C ALA A 152 -58.87 -67.79 -20.22
N ALA A 153 -59.43 -67.66 -21.43
CA ALA A 153 -60.67 -68.32 -21.85
C ALA A 153 -61.05 -67.92 -23.29
N GLU A 154 -61.35 -68.94 -24.10
CA GLU A 154 -61.87 -68.85 -25.47
C GLU A 154 -63.28 -68.24 -25.52
N GLU A 155 -63.48 -67.21 -26.36
CA GLU A 155 -64.68 -66.98 -27.20
C GLU A 155 -64.24 -66.08 -28.39
N GLY A 156 -63.33 -66.61 -29.23
CA GLY A 156 -62.70 -65.87 -30.34
C GLY A 156 -63.44 -66.11 -31.67
N GLY A 157 -63.96 -65.04 -32.26
CA GLY A 157 -64.54 -65.07 -33.60
C GLY A 157 -65.08 -63.72 -34.05
N GLU A 158 -66.03 -63.15 -33.30
CA GLU A 158 -66.60 -61.82 -33.62
C GLU A 158 -65.81 -60.68 -32.96
N GLY A 159 -65.37 -60.84 -31.70
CA GLY A 159 -64.58 -59.80 -31.01
C GLY A 159 -63.23 -59.52 -31.65
N ASP A 160 -62.53 -60.54 -32.15
CA ASP A 160 -61.23 -60.38 -32.82
C ASP A 160 -61.37 -59.69 -34.19
N ALA A 161 -62.45 -59.96 -34.93
CA ALA A 161 -62.73 -59.30 -36.20
C ALA A 161 -63.14 -57.84 -36.02
N GLU A 162 -63.94 -57.52 -34.99
CA GLU A 162 -64.29 -56.14 -34.64
C GLU A 162 -63.07 -55.36 -34.13
N MET A 163 -62.19 -56.01 -33.36
CA MET A 163 -60.96 -55.40 -32.86
C MET A 163 -59.96 -55.12 -33.99
N LEU A 164 -59.81 -56.03 -34.97
CA LEU A 164 -59.03 -55.80 -36.19
C LEU A 164 -59.61 -54.66 -37.04
N ALA A 165 -60.94 -54.62 -37.23
CA ALA A 165 -61.59 -53.55 -37.99
C ALA A 165 -61.47 -52.17 -37.29
N LEU A 166 -61.49 -52.14 -35.95
CA LEU A 166 -61.21 -50.93 -35.17
C LEU A 166 -59.75 -50.52 -35.27
N GLN A 167 -58.83 -51.49 -35.29
CA GLN A 167 -57.40 -51.24 -35.44
C GLN A 167 -57.08 -50.68 -36.83
N GLU A 168 -57.63 -51.24 -37.91
CA GLU A 168 -57.47 -50.68 -39.27
C GLU A 168 -58.07 -49.27 -39.39
N ARG A 169 -59.20 -49.00 -38.71
CA ARG A 169 -59.78 -47.65 -38.63
C ARG A 169 -58.91 -46.67 -37.84
N TYR A 170 -58.26 -47.15 -36.78
CA TYR A 170 -57.32 -46.35 -35.99
C TYR A 170 -56.04 -46.06 -36.78
N GLU A 171 -55.48 -47.06 -37.46
CA GLU A 171 -54.30 -46.92 -38.30
C GLU A 171 -54.55 -46.01 -39.52
N SER A 172 -55.71 -46.14 -40.17
CA SER A 172 -56.12 -45.22 -41.25
C SER A 172 -56.41 -43.80 -40.75
N GLY A 173 -56.99 -43.66 -39.55
CA GLY A 173 -57.17 -42.38 -38.88
C GLY A 173 -55.83 -41.72 -38.49
N ALA A 174 -54.87 -42.50 -38.00
CA ALA A 174 -53.52 -42.05 -37.69
C ALA A 174 -52.78 -41.60 -38.95
N ALA A 175 -52.87 -42.36 -40.06
CA ALA A 175 -52.30 -41.97 -41.35
C ALA A 175 -52.94 -40.69 -41.92
N ALA A 176 -54.25 -40.48 -41.71
CA ALA A 176 -54.91 -39.24 -42.09
C ALA A 176 -54.46 -38.06 -41.23
N LEU A 177 -54.22 -38.26 -39.93
CA LEU A 177 -53.67 -37.24 -39.03
C LEU A 177 -52.24 -36.86 -39.42
N THR A 178 -51.38 -37.82 -39.76
CA THR A 178 -50.01 -37.51 -40.22
C THR A 178 -50.03 -36.77 -41.54
N ALA A 179 -50.89 -37.15 -42.49
CA ALA A 179 -51.03 -36.42 -43.76
C ALA A 179 -51.55 -34.98 -43.57
N LEU A 180 -52.44 -34.76 -42.60
CA LEU A 180 -52.88 -33.41 -42.22
C LEU A 180 -51.79 -32.62 -41.51
N GLN A 181 -50.97 -33.26 -40.68
CA GLN A 181 -49.80 -32.63 -40.03
C GLN A 181 -48.75 -32.23 -41.07
N ASP A 182 -48.46 -33.08 -42.06
CA ASP A 182 -47.53 -32.78 -43.15
C ASP A 182 -48.04 -31.59 -43.97
N ARG A 183 -49.33 -31.59 -44.33
CA ARG A 183 -49.95 -30.49 -45.09
C ARG A 183 -50.02 -29.19 -44.29
N MET A 184 -50.23 -29.27 -42.97
CA MET A 184 -50.10 -28.11 -42.09
C MET A 184 -48.66 -27.58 -42.09
N GLY A 185 -47.66 -28.46 -42.03
CA GLY A 185 -46.25 -28.09 -42.11
C GLY A 185 -45.89 -27.42 -43.45
N GLU A 186 -46.40 -27.93 -44.57
CA GLU A 186 -46.24 -27.32 -45.89
C GLU A 186 -46.85 -25.92 -45.94
N LEU A 187 -48.08 -25.76 -45.45
CA LEU A 187 -48.75 -24.46 -45.40
C LEU A 187 -48.07 -23.47 -44.46
N GLU A 188 -47.51 -23.93 -43.34
CA GLU A 188 -46.71 -23.09 -42.44
C GLU A 188 -45.42 -22.60 -43.10
N LEU A 189 -44.77 -23.45 -43.91
CA LEU A 189 -43.59 -23.06 -44.68
C LEU A 189 -43.95 -22.06 -45.79
N GLU A 190 -45.05 -22.28 -46.51
CA GLU A 190 -45.54 -21.33 -47.50
C GLU A 190 -45.93 -19.99 -46.86
N TYR A 191 -46.57 -20.00 -45.70
CA TYR A 191 -46.93 -18.79 -44.96
C TYR A 191 -45.68 -18.02 -44.50
N ARG A 192 -44.65 -18.71 -44.00
CA ARG A 192 -43.37 -18.08 -43.66
C ARG A 192 -42.71 -17.47 -44.89
N ARG A 193 -42.65 -18.21 -46.00
CA ARG A 193 -42.07 -17.70 -47.25
C ARG A 193 -42.79 -16.48 -47.77
N LEU A 194 -44.13 -16.50 -47.79
CA LEU A 194 -44.94 -15.34 -48.19
C LEU A 194 -44.75 -14.15 -47.22
N GLY A 195 -44.54 -14.42 -45.93
CA GLY A 195 -44.19 -13.42 -44.94
C GLY A 195 -42.83 -12.76 -45.24
N GLU A 196 -41.81 -13.55 -45.54
CA GLU A 196 -40.49 -13.05 -45.93
C GLU A 196 -40.54 -12.25 -47.25
N GLU A 197 -41.32 -12.72 -48.23
CA GLU A 197 -41.53 -12.00 -49.50
C GLU A 197 -42.29 -10.66 -49.27
N ALA A 198 -43.26 -10.64 -48.36
CA ALA A 198 -43.98 -9.42 -47.98
C ALA A 198 -43.07 -8.42 -47.23
N GLU A 199 -42.28 -8.88 -46.26
CA GLU A 199 -41.30 -8.06 -45.55
C GLU A 199 -40.26 -7.47 -46.53
N ALA A 200 -39.77 -8.28 -47.48
CA ALA A 200 -38.84 -7.81 -48.50
C ALA A 200 -39.46 -6.74 -49.41
N LEU A 201 -40.73 -6.91 -49.82
CA LEU A 201 -41.45 -5.91 -50.60
C LEU A 201 -41.72 -4.64 -49.78
N GLU A 202 -42.05 -4.76 -48.49
CA GLU A 202 -42.20 -3.60 -47.59
C GLU A 202 -40.89 -2.82 -47.49
N GLU A 203 -39.76 -3.48 -47.27
CA GLU A 203 -38.43 -2.84 -47.27
C GLU A 203 -38.12 -2.16 -48.62
N GLU A 204 -38.47 -2.78 -49.74
CA GLU A 204 -38.27 -2.20 -51.07
C GLU A 204 -39.16 -0.97 -51.30
N THR A 205 -40.43 -1.02 -50.86
CA THR A 205 -41.33 0.14 -50.95
C THR A 205 -40.83 1.32 -50.13
N VAL A 206 -40.33 1.09 -48.91
CA VAL A 206 -39.74 2.14 -48.07
C VAL A 206 -38.51 2.74 -48.76
N ARG A 207 -37.62 1.92 -49.33
CA ARG A 207 -36.46 2.41 -50.10
C ARG A 207 -36.89 3.27 -51.30
N LEU A 208 -37.90 2.83 -52.05
CA LEU A 208 -38.41 3.58 -53.21
C LEU A 208 -39.09 4.88 -52.80
N GLU A 209 -39.78 4.92 -51.67
CA GLU A 209 -40.36 6.15 -51.11
C GLU A 209 -39.28 7.15 -50.70
N GLU A 210 -38.23 6.69 -50.02
CA GLU A 210 -37.07 7.51 -49.66
C GLU A 210 -36.38 8.07 -50.92
N GLU A 211 -36.15 7.24 -51.94
CA GLU A 211 -35.60 7.68 -53.23
C GLU A 211 -36.51 8.69 -53.94
N TYR A 212 -37.83 8.48 -53.92
CA TYR A 212 -38.79 9.40 -54.52
C TYR A 212 -38.79 10.75 -53.82
N VAL A 213 -38.78 10.77 -52.48
CA VAL A 213 -38.70 12.01 -51.69
C VAL A 213 -37.41 12.76 -52.01
N LEU A 214 -36.26 12.06 -52.01
CA LEU A 214 -34.97 12.65 -52.37
C LEU A 214 -34.99 13.24 -53.79
N ARG A 215 -35.52 12.50 -54.78
CA ARG A 215 -35.64 12.96 -56.17
C ARG A 215 -36.60 14.14 -56.31
N LYS A 216 -37.69 14.16 -55.55
CA LYS A 216 -38.66 15.26 -55.53
C LYS A 216 -38.06 16.52 -54.90
N GLU A 217 -37.34 16.38 -53.79
CA GLU A 217 -36.66 17.49 -53.12
C GLU A 217 -35.53 18.05 -53.99
N THR A 218 -34.70 17.19 -54.59
CA THR A 218 -33.66 17.62 -55.53
C THR A 218 -34.25 18.30 -56.77
N ALA A 219 -35.31 17.76 -57.37
CA ALA A 219 -36.01 18.41 -58.48
C ALA A 219 -36.65 19.76 -58.06
N GLY A 220 -37.20 19.84 -56.85
CA GLY A 220 -37.73 21.08 -56.27
C GLY A 220 -36.66 22.16 -56.12
N VAL A 221 -35.51 21.81 -55.55
CA VAL A 221 -34.36 22.72 -55.40
C VAL A 221 -33.81 23.17 -56.76
N LEU A 222 -33.75 22.26 -57.75
CA LEU A 222 -33.31 22.57 -59.11
C LEU A 222 -34.28 23.53 -59.84
N LEU A 223 -35.59 23.33 -59.68
CA LEU A 223 -36.62 24.17 -60.29
C LEU A 223 -36.75 25.54 -59.61
N GLU A 224 -36.59 25.61 -58.28
CA GLU A 224 -36.70 26.85 -57.51
C GLU A 224 -35.50 27.79 -57.69
N ARG A 225 -34.29 27.23 -57.91
CA ARG A 225 -33.05 28.04 -57.96
C ARG A 225 -32.59 28.41 -59.36
N GLY A 226 -33.10 27.78 -60.42
CA GLY A 226 -32.65 28.04 -61.80
C GLY A 226 -31.13 27.92 -62.01
N GLY A 227 -30.44 27.22 -61.10
CA GLY A 227 -28.99 27.11 -61.04
C GLY A 227 -28.47 25.87 -61.76
N ASN A 228 -27.24 25.95 -62.25
CA ASN A 228 -26.60 24.86 -62.99
C ASN A 228 -26.39 23.64 -62.08
N VAL A 229 -26.73 22.43 -62.56
CA VAL A 229 -26.69 21.17 -61.77
C VAL A 229 -25.30 20.91 -61.19
N GLU A 230 -24.25 21.31 -61.92
CA GLU A 230 -22.85 21.19 -61.50
C GLU A 230 -22.53 22.03 -60.26
N GLU A 231 -23.06 23.25 -60.15
CA GLU A 231 -22.79 24.14 -59.01
C GLU A 231 -23.41 23.62 -57.71
N LEU A 232 -24.64 23.09 -57.79
CA LEU A 232 -25.33 22.46 -56.65
C LEU A 232 -24.62 21.16 -56.20
N ALA A 233 -24.15 20.36 -57.16
CA ALA A 233 -23.39 19.15 -56.88
C ALA A 233 -22.06 19.48 -56.18
N GLU A 234 -21.35 20.51 -56.64
CA GLU A 234 -20.14 21.00 -55.97
C GLU A 234 -20.42 21.52 -54.55
N GLU A 235 -21.52 22.24 -54.34
CA GLU A 235 -21.90 22.71 -53.01
C GLU A 235 -22.23 21.56 -52.05
N LEU A 236 -23.01 20.57 -52.49
CA LEU A 236 -23.33 19.39 -51.69
C LEU A 236 -22.08 18.57 -51.37
N GLN A 237 -21.18 18.39 -52.35
CA GLN A 237 -19.90 17.72 -52.13
C GLN A 237 -19.07 18.46 -51.07
N ARG A 238 -19.00 19.80 -51.13
CA ARG A 238 -18.34 20.61 -50.10
C ARG A 238 -18.98 20.45 -48.71
N TRP A 239 -20.30 20.28 -48.62
CA TRP A 239 -20.99 20.01 -47.35
C TRP A 239 -20.69 18.63 -46.79
N ILE A 240 -20.65 17.60 -47.66
CA ILE A 240 -20.26 16.24 -47.30
C ILE A 240 -18.81 16.20 -46.83
N ASP A 241 -17.90 16.86 -47.54
CA ASP A 241 -16.49 16.93 -47.18
C ASP A 241 -16.32 17.62 -45.82
N LYS A 242 -17.01 18.75 -45.58
CA LYS A 242 -17.03 19.41 -44.26
C LYS A 242 -17.62 18.53 -43.16
N ALA A 243 -18.63 17.73 -43.45
CA ALA A 243 -19.21 16.80 -42.49
C ALA A 243 -18.26 15.65 -42.16
N HIS A 244 -17.56 15.10 -43.16
CA HIS A 244 -16.51 14.10 -42.98
C HIS A 244 -15.32 14.63 -42.19
N GLU A 245 -14.88 15.86 -42.44
CA GLU A 245 -13.84 16.52 -41.65
C GLU A 245 -14.26 16.69 -40.20
N ARG A 246 -15.50 17.14 -39.93
CA ARG A 246 -16.04 17.23 -38.56
C ARG A 246 -16.12 15.88 -37.87
N LYS A 247 -16.61 14.84 -38.57
CA LYS A 247 -16.69 13.47 -38.02
C LYS A 247 -15.30 12.95 -37.66
N ARG A 248 -14.33 13.12 -38.56
CA ARG A 248 -12.94 12.70 -38.33
C ARG A 248 -12.32 13.46 -37.15
N GLY A 249 -12.54 14.77 -37.07
CA GLY A 249 -12.08 15.57 -35.92
C GLY A 249 -12.66 15.07 -34.60
N LEU A 250 -13.96 14.76 -34.54
CA LEU A 250 -14.58 14.19 -33.35
C LEU A 250 -14.06 12.79 -33.01
N GLU A 251 -13.79 11.94 -34.00
CA GLU A 251 -13.18 10.63 -33.81
C GLU A 251 -11.74 10.74 -33.26
N GLU A 252 -10.96 11.70 -33.77
CA GLU A 252 -9.61 12.01 -33.27
C GLU A 252 -9.66 12.56 -31.83
N GLU A 253 -10.57 13.50 -31.53
CA GLU A 253 -10.79 14.02 -30.18
C GLU A 253 -11.24 12.92 -29.21
N TRP A 254 -12.15 12.04 -29.64
CA TRP A 254 -12.60 10.90 -28.85
C TRP A 254 -11.48 9.90 -28.61
N ALA A 255 -10.70 9.56 -29.63
CA ALA A 255 -9.56 8.65 -29.51
C ALA A 255 -8.48 9.24 -28.58
N ALA A 256 -8.22 10.54 -28.68
CA ALA A 256 -7.29 11.25 -27.81
C ALA A 256 -7.74 11.25 -26.34
N PHE A 257 -9.04 11.26 -26.07
CA PHE A 257 -9.59 11.17 -24.71
C PHE A 257 -9.69 9.72 -24.20
N ALA A 258 -10.13 8.79 -25.04
CA ALA A 258 -10.35 7.39 -24.67
C ALA A 258 -9.02 6.64 -24.45
N GLY A 259 -8.01 6.84 -25.31
CA GLY A 259 -6.73 6.15 -25.23
C GLY A 259 -6.05 6.24 -23.85
N PRO A 260 -5.88 7.45 -23.27
CA PRO A 260 -5.33 7.62 -21.93
C PRO A 260 -6.15 6.94 -20.84
N LEU A 261 -7.49 6.97 -20.92
CA LEU A 261 -8.37 6.32 -19.94
C LEU A 261 -8.28 4.80 -20.02
N GLU A 262 -8.17 4.24 -21.23
CA GLU A 262 -7.99 2.81 -21.42
C GLU A 262 -6.61 2.33 -20.97
N ALA A 263 -5.57 3.12 -21.22
CA ALA A 263 -4.23 2.89 -20.69
C ALA A 263 -4.23 2.90 -19.16
N GLN A 264 -4.83 3.92 -18.54
CA GLN A 264 -4.99 4.00 -17.07
C GLN A 264 -5.80 2.82 -16.51
N ARG A 265 -6.87 2.40 -17.19
CA ARG A 265 -7.65 1.22 -16.81
C ARG A 265 -6.80 -0.05 -16.88
N GLY A 266 -5.97 -0.18 -17.91
CA GLY A 266 -5.02 -1.29 -18.09
C GLY A 266 -3.97 -1.32 -16.98
N GLU A 267 -3.35 -0.18 -16.69
CA GLU A 267 -2.38 -0.03 -15.60
C GLU A 267 -2.99 -0.36 -14.24
N LEU A 268 -4.16 0.20 -13.91
CA LEU A 268 -4.85 -0.08 -12.65
C LEU A 268 -5.23 -1.56 -12.52
N ARG A 269 -5.64 -2.21 -13.62
CA ARG A 269 -5.92 -3.65 -13.64
C ARG A 269 -4.65 -4.48 -13.46
N GLY A 270 -3.53 -4.05 -14.06
CA GLY A 270 -2.22 -4.68 -13.91
C GLY A 270 -1.70 -4.59 -12.47
N VAL A 271 -1.74 -3.39 -11.88
CA VAL A 271 -1.37 -3.15 -10.47
C VAL A 271 -2.25 -3.98 -9.55
N GLY A 272 -3.58 -3.97 -9.76
CA GLY A 272 -4.49 -4.80 -8.96
C GLY A 272 -4.25 -6.31 -9.11
N GLY A 273 -3.79 -6.77 -10.27
CA GLY A 273 -3.36 -8.16 -10.49
C GLY A 273 -2.09 -8.50 -9.70
N GLN A 274 -1.06 -7.66 -9.82
CA GLN A 274 0.22 -7.82 -9.12
C GLN A 274 0.04 -7.77 -7.59
N GLU A 275 -0.79 -6.86 -7.08
CA GLU A 275 -1.09 -6.78 -5.64
C GLU A 275 -1.79 -8.04 -5.12
N ARG A 276 -2.71 -8.61 -5.91
CA ARG A 276 -3.38 -9.88 -5.55
C ARG A 276 -2.42 -11.05 -5.55
N GLU A 277 -1.51 -11.15 -6.51
CA GLU A 277 -0.49 -12.19 -6.53
C GLU A 277 0.49 -12.04 -5.37
N ALA A 278 0.94 -10.82 -5.08
CA ALA A 278 1.79 -10.53 -3.92
C ALA A 278 1.08 -10.85 -2.60
N MET A 279 -0.22 -10.57 -2.48
CA MET A 279 -1.04 -10.92 -1.32
C MET A 279 -1.11 -12.44 -1.14
N LYS A 280 -1.39 -13.20 -2.21
CA LYS A 280 -1.42 -14.67 -2.17
C LYS A 280 -0.07 -15.26 -1.77
N ALA A 281 1.03 -14.77 -2.33
CA ALA A 281 2.37 -15.23 -1.97
C ALA A 281 2.68 -14.99 -0.48
N ARG A 282 2.30 -13.81 0.06
CA ARG A 282 2.43 -13.51 1.50
C ARG A 282 1.55 -14.40 2.37
N GLU A 283 0.35 -14.73 1.91
CA GLU A 283 -0.55 -15.65 2.62
C GLU A 283 0.00 -17.07 2.66
N GLU A 284 0.59 -17.54 1.56
CA GLU A 284 1.25 -18.85 1.47
C GLU A 284 2.49 -18.90 2.37
N GLU A 285 3.34 -17.87 2.37
CA GLU A 285 4.47 -17.74 3.29
C GLU A 285 4.02 -17.74 4.75
N THR A 286 2.98 -16.97 5.08
CA THR A 286 2.41 -16.95 6.43
C THR A 286 1.87 -18.32 6.84
N ARG A 287 1.27 -19.06 5.90
CA ARG A 287 0.77 -20.42 6.15
C ARG A 287 1.93 -21.40 6.39
N ALA A 288 3.01 -21.29 5.63
CA ALA A 288 4.22 -22.10 5.80
C ALA A 288 4.87 -21.84 7.17
N LEU A 289 5.09 -20.58 7.54
CA LEU A 289 5.66 -20.22 8.85
C LEU A 289 4.79 -20.72 10.01
N ARG A 290 3.46 -20.65 9.89
CA ARG A 290 2.56 -21.22 10.91
C ARG A 290 2.64 -22.74 11.01
N ALA A 291 2.92 -23.44 9.92
CA ALA A 291 3.14 -24.88 9.96
C ALA A 291 4.44 -25.20 10.68
N GLU A 292 5.53 -24.51 10.35
CA GLU A 292 6.82 -24.65 11.02
C GLU A 292 6.72 -24.33 12.52
N CYS A 293 6.01 -23.27 12.92
CA CYS A 293 5.79 -22.98 14.34
C CYS A 293 5.08 -24.13 15.07
N ARG A 294 4.07 -24.77 14.44
CA ARG A 294 3.37 -25.91 15.05
C ARG A 294 4.26 -27.14 15.17
N GLU A 295 5.12 -27.39 14.19
CA GLU A 295 6.11 -28.48 14.26
C GLU A 295 7.11 -28.24 15.39
N LEU A 296 7.64 -27.01 15.50
CA LEU A 296 8.54 -26.64 16.59
C LEU A 296 7.87 -26.71 17.97
N GLU A 297 6.60 -26.33 18.08
CA GLU A 297 5.82 -26.46 19.32
C GLU A 297 5.64 -27.93 19.72
N ALA A 298 5.35 -28.82 18.76
CA ALA A 298 5.26 -30.26 19.00
C ALA A 298 6.62 -30.84 19.44
N ASP A 299 7.71 -30.46 18.77
CA ASP A 299 9.08 -30.84 19.14
C ASP A 299 9.45 -30.39 20.56
N ILE A 300 9.04 -29.18 20.94
CA ILE A 300 9.26 -28.66 22.30
C ILE A 300 8.48 -29.50 23.30
N PHE A 301 7.21 -29.76 23.03
CA PHE A 301 6.36 -30.58 23.90
C PHE A 301 6.93 -31.99 24.10
N ASP A 302 7.38 -32.64 23.02
CA ASP A 302 7.98 -33.97 23.08
C ASP A 302 9.31 -33.96 23.86
N LYS A 303 10.15 -32.94 23.67
CA LYS A 303 11.40 -32.78 24.41
C LYS A 303 11.17 -32.47 25.90
N GLU A 304 10.16 -31.68 26.23
CA GLU A 304 9.75 -31.44 27.61
C GLU A 304 9.25 -32.74 28.25
N GLY A 305 8.45 -33.54 27.54
CA GLY A 305 8.04 -34.87 28.00
C GLY A 305 9.20 -35.83 28.22
N GLN A 306 10.19 -35.86 27.31
CA GLN A 306 11.42 -36.64 27.48
C GLN A 306 12.23 -36.16 28.69
N GLN A 307 12.31 -34.85 28.90
CA GLN A 307 12.99 -34.27 30.06
C GLN A 307 12.33 -34.71 31.37
N ASP A 308 11.00 -34.66 31.44
CA ASP A 308 10.25 -35.07 32.63
C ASP A 308 10.40 -36.58 32.90
N ALA A 309 10.38 -37.41 31.85
CA ALA A 309 10.63 -38.84 31.98
C ALA A 309 12.05 -39.14 32.51
N LEU A 310 13.09 -38.51 31.94
CA LEU A 310 14.47 -38.66 32.40
C LEU A 310 14.68 -38.13 33.82
N LEU A 311 13.96 -37.07 34.22
CA LEU A 311 13.97 -36.57 35.58
C LEU A 311 13.37 -37.59 36.55
N ALA A 312 12.24 -38.22 36.20
CA ALA A 312 11.62 -39.26 37.02
C ALA A 312 12.53 -40.49 37.18
N GLU A 313 13.22 -40.90 36.12
CA GLU A 313 14.23 -41.98 36.18
C GLU A 313 15.43 -41.60 37.06
N LEU A 314 15.91 -40.36 36.99
CA LEU A 314 16.98 -39.84 37.85
C LEU A 314 16.57 -39.71 39.32
N GLU A 315 15.30 -39.44 39.61
CA GLU A 315 14.76 -39.41 40.96
C GLU A 315 14.62 -40.82 41.57
N GLY A 316 14.33 -41.83 40.73
CA GLY A 316 14.33 -43.24 41.11
C GLY A 316 15.74 -43.86 41.23
N ALA A 317 16.75 -43.24 40.62
CA ALA A 317 18.14 -43.69 40.68
C ALA A 317 18.76 -43.52 42.08
N PRO A 318 19.70 -44.39 42.49
CA PRO A 318 20.35 -44.30 43.79
C PRO A 318 20.99 -42.91 44.01
N LYS A 319 20.67 -42.29 45.14
CA LYS A 319 21.12 -40.93 45.52
C LYS A 319 22.65 -40.90 45.64
N GLY A 320 23.33 -40.51 44.56
CA GLY A 320 24.79 -40.41 44.51
C GLY A 320 25.40 -40.26 43.10
N ALA A 321 24.63 -40.40 42.02
CA ALA A 321 25.15 -40.23 40.67
C ALA A 321 25.45 -38.75 40.35
N PRO A 322 26.65 -38.39 39.85
CA PRO A 322 27.02 -37.00 39.53
C PRO A 322 26.04 -36.33 38.56
N GLY A 323 25.38 -37.08 37.68
CA GLY A 323 24.38 -36.58 36.73
C GLY A 323 23.18 -35.88 37.38
N ALA A 324 22.66 -36.39 38.50
CA ALA A 324 21.51 -35.80 39.18
C ALA A 324 21.81 -34.40 39.77
N ALA A 325 23.07 -34.15 40.18
CA ALA A 325 23.50 -32.86 40.69
C ALA A 325 23.63 -31.81 39.57
N TYR A 326 24.20 -32.19 38.42
CA TYR A 326 24.29 -31.29 37.26
C TYR A 326 22.91 -30.96 36.71
N VAL A 327 22.01 -31.94 36.60
CA VAL A 327 20.63 -31.72 36.11
C VAL A 327 19.85 -30.80 37.05
N ARG A 328 19.95 -30.99 38.36
CA ARG A 328 19.33 -30.06 39.34
C ARG A 328 19.89 -28.65 39.21
N ARG A 329 21.22 -28.50 39.11
CA ARG A 329 21.86 -27.20 38.92
C ARG A 329 21.44 -26.52 37.62
N ILE A 330 21.34 -27.28 36.52
CA ILE A 330 20.85 -26.76 35.23
C ILE A 330 19.38 -26.34 35.37
N SER A 331 18.52 -27.15 36.00
CA SER A 331 17.11 -26.80 36.27
C SER A 331 16.99 -25.51 37.07
N ASP A 332 17.81 -25.32 38.11
CA ASP A 332 17.83 -24.10 38.92
C ASP A 332 18.30 -22.89 38.12
N ILE A 333 19.31 -23.05 37.26
CA ILE A 333 19.74 -22.00 36.32
C ILE A 333 18.59 -21.64 35.36
N VAL A 334 17.90 -22.62 34.77
CA VAL A 334 16.77 -22.38 33.87
C VAL A 334 15.64 -21.63 34.58
N LYS A 335 15.29 -22.03 35.81
CA LYS A 335 14.31 -21.31 36.64
C LYS A 335 14.74 -19.87 36.90
N GLN A 336 16.03 -19.66 37.19
CA GLN A 336 16.57 -18.33 37.43
C GLN A 336 16.56 -17.46 36.16
N VAL A 337 16.87 -18.02 34.99
CA VAL A 337 16.78 -17.32 33.69
C VAL A 337 15.33 -16.92 33.41
N ARG A 338 14.36 -17.83 33.58
CA ARG A 338 12.92 -17.51 33.43
C ARG A 338 12.47 -16.39 34.36
N LYS A 339 12.97 -16.37 35.60
CA LYS A 339 12.69 -15.28 36.56
C LYS A 339 13.30 -13.95 36.10
N GLN A 340 14.54 -13.98 35.60
CA GLN A 340 15.21 -12.81 35.03
C GLN A 340 14.46 -12.25 33.81
N ASP A 341 13.94 -13.10 32.93
CA ASP A 341 13.15 -12.67 31.77
C ASP A 341 11.87 -11.93 32.19
N ALA A 342 11.20 -12.42 33.24
CA ALA A 342 10.03 -11.74 33.81
C ALA A 342 10.41 -10.38 34.45
N ASP A 343 11.54 -10.33 35.18
CA ASP A 343 12.05 -9.09 35.76
C ASP A 343 12.47 -8.08 34.66
N ILE A 344 13.10 -8.54 33.58
CA ILE A 344 13.45 -7.73 32.40
C ILE A 344 12.19 -7.18 31.75
N ALA A 345 11.17 -8.01 31.56
CA ALA A 345 9.89 -7.57 30.99
C ALA A 345 9.26 -6.45 31.83
N LYS A 346 9.35 -6.54 33.16
CA LYS A 346 8.92 -5.48 34.08
C LYS A 346 9.75 -4.20 33.91
N ILE A 347 11.09 -4.31 33.88
CA ILE A 347 11.98 -3.16 33.65
C ILE A 347 11.66 -2.48 32.31
N VAL A 348 11.39 -3.25 31.26
CA VAL A 348 11.01 -2.71 29.94
C VAL A 348 9.66 -1.99 30.01
N ALA A 349 8.68 -2.51 30.75
CA ALA A 349 7.41 -1.83 30.98
C ALA A 349 7.61 -0.49 31.72
N ASP A 350 8.41 -0.50 32.79
CA ASP A 350 8.76 0.71 33.55
C ASP A 350 9.48 1.75 32.67
N ILE A 351 10.38 1.33 31.79
CA ILE A 351 11.05 2.22 30.81
C ILE A 351 10.02 2.86 29.86
N ARG A 352 9.06 2.09 29.36
CA ARG A 352 8.00 2.62 28.48
C ARG A 352 7.09 3.59 29.21
N ASP A 353 6.75 3.32 30.47
CA ASP A 353 5.98 4.22 31.32
C ASP A 353 6.74 5.53 31.58
N LEU A 354 8.02 5.44 31.95
CA LEU A 354 8.90 6.58 32.14
C LEU A 354 9.04 7.42 30.85
N GLN A 355 9.12 6.79 29.68
CA GLN A 355 9.12 7.49 28.40
C GLN A 355 7.81 8.24 28.14
N ARG A 356 6.65 7.64 28.45
CA ARG A 356 5.35 8.31 28.34
C ARG A 356 5.22 9.49 29.30
N GLN A 357 5.66 9.32 30.55
CA GLN A 357 5.71 10.40 31.53
C GLN A 357 6.66 11.52 31.08
N ASN A 358 7.87 11.18 30.60
CA ASN A 358 8.83 12.16 30.09
C ASN A 358 8.25 12.99 28.94
N ASN A 359 7.61 12.35 27.97
CA ASN A 359 6.95 13.05 26.86
C ASN A 359 5.80 13.95 27.36
N THR A 360 5.02 13.48 28.32
CA THR A 360 3.92 14.26 28.92
C THR A 360 4.45 15.50 29.64
N GLU A 361 5.52 15.36 30.43
CA GLU A 361 6.17 16.49 31.12
C GLU A 361 6.86 17.44 30.14
N GLN A 362 7.48 16.93 29.07
CA GLN A 362 8.02 17.77 28.00
C GLN A 362 6.94 18.62 27.31
N ASP A 363 5.78 18.03 27.00
CA ASP A 363 4.67 18.76 26.40
C ASP A 363 4.06 19.79 27.36
N LYS A 364 3.92 19.45 28.64
CA LYS A 364 3.54 20.41 29.68
C LYS A 364 4.53 21.57 29.73
N LEU A 365 5.84 21.30 29.78
CA LEU A 365 6.90 22.29 29.79
C LEU A 365 6.84 23.21 28.57
N ARG A 366 6.62 22.67 27.37
CA ARG A 366 6.48 23.47 26.15
C ARG A 366 5.29 24.42 26.21
N ARG A 367 4.13 23.94 26.70
CA ARG A 367 2.91 24.76 26.83
C ARG A 367 3.07 25.84 27.90
N THR A 368 3.62 25.51 29.06
CA THR A 368 3.84 26.48 30.14
C THR A 368 4.88 27.52 29.73
N TYR A 369 5.96 27.11 29.08
CA TYR A 369 6.97 28.02 28.54
C TYR A 369 6.36 28.99 27.53
N ALA A 370 5.57 28.52 26.56
CA ALA A 370 4.91 29.39 25.58
C ALA A 370 4.01 30.46 26.24
N LEU A 371 3.24 30.07 27.26
CA LEU A 371 2.38 31.00 28.01
C LEU A 371 3.20 32.02 28.81
N VAL A 372 4.30 31.59 29.43
CA VAL A 372 5.20 32.48 30.20
C VAL A 372 5.91 33.43 29.25
N ASP A 373 6.47 32.94 28.15
CA ASP A 373 7.15 33.74 27.14
C ASP A 373 6.23 34.81 26.57
N GLU A 374 4.97 34.48 26.27
CA GLU A 374 3.99 35.46 25.80
C GLU A 374 3.69 36.54 26.86
N LYS A 375 3.54 36.16 28.13
CA LYS A 375 3.32 37.12 29.23
C LYS A 375 4.52 38.05 29.41
N VAL A 376 5.73 37.49 29.44
CA VAL A 376 6.98 38.26 29.58
C VAL A 376 7.16 39.18 28.37
N PHE A 377 6.86 38.73 27.15
CA PHE A 377 6.92 39.55 25.95
C PHE A 377 5.93 40.73 26.01
N ARG A 378 4.69 40.50 26.48
CA ARG A 378 3.69 41.58 26.66
C ARG A 378 4.15 42.62 27.67
N GLU A 379 4.73 42.20 28.80
CA GLU A 379 5.26 43.11 29.82
C GLU A 379 6.51 43.84 29.33
N ALA A 380 7.40 43.14 28.62
CA ALA A 380 8.61 43.72 28.06
C ALA A 380 8.30 44.85 27.05
N LYS A 381 7.17 44.83 26.35
CA LYS A 381 6.79 45.93 25.44
C LYS A 381 6.69 47.29 26.12
N ARG A 382 6.39 47.33 27.42
CA ARG A 382 6.09 48.55 28.19
C ARG A 382 7.33 49.35 28.61
N ASP A 383 8.50 48.70 28.74
CA ASP A 383 9.74 49.34 29.21
C ASP A 383 10.95 48.93 28.35
N ALA A 384 11.75 49.91 27.93
CA ALA A 384 12.98 49.69 27.19
C ALA A 384 13.99 48.82 27.94
N ALA A 385 14.02 48.88 29.28
CA ALA A 385 14.87 48.01 30.08
C ALA A 385 14.40 46.54 30.05
N CYS A 386 13.09 46.31 30.14
CA CYS A 386 12.51 44.98 30.03
C CYS A 386 12.66 44.39 28.62
N LYS A 387 12.60 45.19 27.54
CA LYS A 387 12.94 44.74 26.17
C LYS A 387 14.36 44.21 26.08
N ALA A 388 15.32 44.90 26.69
CA ALA A 388 16.71 44.46 26.68
C ALA A 388 16.91 43.16 27.46
N ALA A 389 16.29 43.03 28.64
CA ALA A 389 16.32 41.80 29.44
C ALA A 389 15.67 40.61 28.71
N TYR A 390 14.53 40.83 28.04
CA TYR A 390 13.86 39.81 27.23
C TYR A 390 14.75 39.28 26.10
N ARG A 391 15.47 40.17 25.38
CA ARG A 391 16.42 39.73 24.34
C ARG A 391 17.54 38.86 24.89
N VAL A 392 18.07 39.19 26.07
CA VAL A 392 19.08 38.37 26.74
C VAL A 392 18.50 37.01 27.13
N LEU A 393 17.28 36.99 27.66
CA LEU A 393 16.58 35.75 27.98
C LEU A 393 16.36 34.87 26.74
N CYS A 394 15.91 35.43 25.62
CA CYS A 394 15.78 34.70 24.36
C CYS A 394 17.12 34.14 23.87
N SER A 395 18.19 34.94 23.96
CA SER A 395 19.55 34.49 23.60
C SER A 395 20.03 33.34 24.49
N ILE A 396 19.74 33.39 25.79
CA ILE A 396 20.04 32.29 26.72
C ILE A 396 19.24 31.04 26.32
N HIS A 397 17.93 31.16 26.05
CA HIS A 397 17.12 30.02 25.61
C HIS A 397 17.60 29.41 24.29
N GLN A 398 17.99 30.22 23.31
CA GLN A 398 18.60 29.74 22.07
C GLN A 398 19.90 28.98 22.35
N SER A 399 20.79 29.52 23.19
CA SER A 399 22.05 28.84 23.53
C SER A 399 21.84 27.50 24.25
N PHE A 400 20.80 27.39 25.09
CA PHE A 400 20.43 26.11 25.70
C PHE A 400 19.81 25.15 24.68
N GLY A 401 19.03 25.64 23.72
CA GLY A 401 18.53 24.86 22.59
C GLY A 401 19.68 24.25 21.78
N ASP A 402 20.63 25.09 21.34
CA ASP A 402 21.82 24.67 20.61
C ASP A 402 22.65 23.64 21.41
N LEU A 403 22.78 23.83 22.73
CA LEU A 403 23.49 22.90 23.61
C LEU A 403 22.78 21.54 23.69
N VAL A 404 21.45 21.53 23.79
CA VAL A 404 20.66 20.29 23.80
C VAL A 404 20.83 19.54 22.48
N GLU A 405 20.69 20.24 21.35
CA GLU A 405 20.87 19.67 20.01
C GLU A 405 22.28 19.09 19.81
N ALA A 406 23.32 19.86 20.17
CA ALA A 406 24.70 19.39 20.10
C ALA A 406 24.94 18.16 20.99
N THR A 407 24.28 18.09 22.15
CA THR A 407 24.37 16.92 23.05
C THR A 407 23.68 15.70 22.46
N THR A 408 22.50 15.87 21.85
CA THR A 408 21.77 14.75 21.21
C THR A 408 22.49 14.24 19.97
N GLU A 409 23.08 15.12 19.17
CA GLU A 409 23.90 14.72 18.01
C GLU A 409 25.18 14.01 18.45
N ARG A 410 25.82 14.49 19.52
CA ARG A 410 26.95 13.78 20.13
C ARG A 410 26.57 12.37 20.58
N ASP A 411 25.41 12.22 21.23
CA ASP A 411 24.93 10.90 21.69
C ASP A 411 24.61 9.98 20.50
N ARG A 412 24.08 10.52 19.40
CA ARG A 412 23.85 9.79 18.15
C ARG A 412 25.16 9.30 17.53
N VAL A 413 26.11 10.20 17.30
CA VAL A 413 27.43 9.85 16.76
C VAL A 413 28.12 8.81 17.64
N SER A 414 28.01 8.94 18.98
CA SER A 414 28.58 7.96 19.90
C SER A 414 27.96 6.57 19.74
N ARG A 415 26.67 6.45 19.42
CA ARG A 415 26.01 5.15 19.14
C ARG A 415 26.47 4.58 17.81
N GLU A 416 26.55 5.42 16.77
CA GLU A 416 27.05 5.02 15.45
C GLU A 416 28.50 4.53 15.54
N VAL A 417 29.36 5.20 16.31
CA VAL A 417 30.73 4.74 16.60
C VAL A 417 30.72 3.37 17.28
N ALA A 418 29.91 3.17 18.32
CA ALA A 418 29.83 1.89 19.01
C ALA A 418 29.31 0.75 18.09
N GLU A 419 28.36 1.05 17.20
CA GLU A 419 27.87 0.10 16.20
C GLU A 419 28.95 -0.27 15.18
N MET A 420 29.68 0.72 14.67
CA MET A 420 30.79 0.48 13.73
C MET A 420 31.92 -0.30 14.41
N GLU A 421 32.26 0.01 15.66
CA GLU A 421 33.20 -0.79 16.45
C GLU A 421 32.71 -2.24 16.62
N ALA A 422 31.42 -2.45 16.87
CA ALA A 422 30.86 -3.80 16.97
C ALA A 422 30.96 -4.57 15.64
N LYS A 423 30.70 -3.90 14.50
CA LYS A 423 30.89 -4.46 13.15
C LYS A 423 32.36 -4.82 12.89
N VAL A 424 33.29 -3.94 13.25
CA VAL A 424 34.73 -4.21 13.11
C VAL A 424 35.13 -5.42 13.95
N ARG A 425 34.70 -5.49 15.21
CA ARG A 425 34.97 -6.67 16.07
C ARG A 425 34.37 -7.95 15.50
N ALA A 426 33.18 -7.88 14.91
CA ALA A 426 32.55 -9.03 14.25
C ALA A 426 33.33 -9.49 13.01
N LEU A 427 33.78 -8.56 12.18
CA LEU A 427 34.63 -8.86 11.01
C LEU A 427 36.00 -9.41 11.41
N GLN A 428 36.61 -8.90 12.49
CA GLN A 428 37.86 -9.43 13.02
C GLN A 428 37.73 -10.85 13.58
N ARG A 429 36.56 -11.18 14.17
CA ARG A 429 36.26 -12.55 14.64
C ARG A 429 36.00 -13.51 13.50
N ARG A 430 35.49 -13.02 12.37
CA ARG A 430 35.29 -13.81 11.16
C ARG A 430 36.67 -14.13 10.57
N LYS A 431 37.18 -15.32 10.87
CA LYS A 431 38.35 -15.88 10.19
C LYS A 431 37.98 -16.07 8.72
N LEU A 432 38.33 -15.11 7.87
CA LEU A 432 38.35 -15.32 6.42
C LEU A 432 39.47 -16.32 6.15
N ASP A 433 39.12 -17.47 5.59
CA ASP A 433 40.10 -18.47 5.16
C ASP A 433 40.67 -18.00 3.82
N PRO A 434 41.92 -17.50 3.77
CA PRO A 434 42.50 -16.97 2.54
C PRO A 434 42.57 -18.04 1.45
N GLY A 435 42.67 -19.33 1.82
CA GLY A 435 42.71 -20.43 0.86
C GLY A 435 41.41 -20.60 0.08
N LYS A 436 40.25 -20.44 0.75
CA LYS A 436 38.93 -20.51 0.10
C LYS A 436 38.70 -19.36 -0.86
N VAL A 437 39.15 -18.16 -0.49
CA VAL A 437 39.06 -16.97 -1.36
C VAL A 437 39.93 -17.16 -2.62
N ASP A 438 41.11 -17.77 -2.48
CA ASP A 438 41.98 -18.09 -3.61
C ASP A 438 41.39 -19.21 -4.50
N GLU A 439 40.72 -20.20 -3.91
CA GLU A 439 40.01 -21.26 -4.63
C GLU A 439 38.83 -20.71 -5.43
N ASP A 440 37.99 -19.88 -4.81
CA ASP A 440 36.86 -19.22 -5.47
C ASP A 440 37.34 -18.29 -6.61
N LEU A 441 38.42 -17.54 -6.39
CA LEU A 441 39.02 -16.70 -7.42
C LEU A 441 39.53 -17.54 -8.61
N ARG A 442 40.16 -18.68 -8.35
CA ARG A 442 40.60 -19.60 -9.42
C ARG A 442 39.42 -20.21 -10.16
N ALA A 443 38.31 -20.52 -9.47
CA ALA A 443 37.10 -21.04 -10.09
C ALA A 443 36.48 -20.01 -11.04
N ILE A 444 36.34 -18.76 -10.60
CA ILE A 444 35.83 -17.64 -11.41
C ILE A 444 36.74 -17.40 -12.62
N LEU A 445 38.06 -17.44 -12.45
CA LEU A 445 38.99 -17.29 -13.57
C LEU A 445 38.86 -18.41 -14.61
N LYS A 446 38.66 -19.66 -14.16
CA LYS A 446 38.39 -20.80 -15.06
C LYS A 446 37.07 -20.65 -15.80
N GLU A 447 36.02 -20.22 -15.09
CA GLU A 447 34.71 -19.98 -15.70
C GLU A 447 34.77 -18.86 -16.74
N ASN A 448 35.44 -17.75 -16.43
CA ASN A 448 35.66 -16.64 -17.37
C ASN A 448 36.46 -17.08 -18.59
N GLN A 449 37.49 -17.91 -18.43
CA GLN A 449 38.22 -18.50 -19.56
C GLN A 449 37.32 -19.40 -20.42
N GLY A 450 36.44 -20.18 -19.80
CA GLY A 450 35.45 -20.99 -20.50
C GLY A 450 34.45 -20.14 -21.29
N LEU A 451 33.97 -19.04 -20.69
CA LEU A 451 33.07 -18.08 -21.34
C LEU A 451 33.75 -17.35 -22.50
N GLU A 452 35.01 -16.93 -22.36
CA GLU A 452 35.79 -16.36 -23.46
C GLU A 452 35.98 -17.34 -24.61
N GLY A 453 36.20 -18.63 -24.30
CA GLY A 453 36.28 -19.69 -25.31
C GLY A 453 34.98 -19.84 -26.10
N ARG A 454 33.82 -19.78 -25.43
CA ARG A 454 32.50 -19.84 -26.06
C ARG A 454 32.20 -18.62 -26.92
N LEU A 455 32.56 -17.43 -26.46
CA LEU A 455 32.48 -16.18 -27.24
C LEU A 455 33.35 -16.21 -28.51
N LYS A 456 34.55 -16.81 -28.42
CA LYS A 456 35.43 -17.02 -29.58
C LYS A 456 34.88 -18.10 -30.53
N GLY A 457 34.23 -19.14 -30.01
CA GLY A 457 33.55 -20.16 -30.82
C GLY A 457 32.37 -19.58 -31.61
N GLU A 458 31.47 -18.85 -30.94
CA GLU A 458 30.31 -18.21 -31.60
C GLU A 458 30.72 -17.17 -32.66
N THR A 459 31.85 -16.49 -32.48
CA THR A 459 32.36 -15.55 -33.48
C THR A 459 33.00 -16.25 -34.69
N VAL A 460 33.51 -17.47 -34.53
CA VAL A 460 34.01 -18.30 -35.64
C VAL A 460 32.83 -18.94 -36.40
N GLU A 461 31.83 -19.48 -35.72
CA GLU A 461 30.61 -20.02 -36.35
C GLU A 461 29.82 -18.94 -37.13
N ARG A 462 29.79 -17.69 -36.62
CA ARG A 462 29.24 -16.55 -37.38
C ARG A 462 30.03 -16.20 -38.64
N ARG A 463 31.34 -16.44 -38.67
CA ARG A 463 32.18 -16.22 -39.86
C ARG A 463 32.04 -17.34 -40.88
N GLU A 464 31.85 -18.58 -40.44
CA GLU A 464 31.65 -19.73 -41.33
C GLU A 464 30.24 -19.77 -41.94
N SER A 465 29.23 -19.26 -41.23
CA SER A 465 27.88 -19.08 -41.77
C SER A 465 27.74 -17.89 -42.73
N SER A 466 28.69 -16.95 -42.75
CA SER A 466 28.82 -15.93 -43.79
C SER A 466 29.83 -16.38 -44.86
N GLY A 467 29.47 -17.41 -45.63
CA GLY A 467 30.23 -17.80 -46.82
C GLY A 467 30.32 -16.65 -47.85
N PRO A 468 31.37 -16.61 -48.69
CA PRO A 468 31.65 -15.47 -49.56
C PRO A 468 30.57 -15.29 -50.62
N LEU A 469 30.07 -14.06 -50.73
CA LEU A 469 29.19 -13.57 -51.81
C LEU A 469 29.90 -13.58 -53.17
#